data_AF-K1S9V6-F1
#
_entry.id   AF-K1S9V6-F1
#
_cell.length_a   1.000
_cell.length_b   1.000
_cell.length_c   1.000
_cell.angle_alpha   90.00
_cell.angle_beta   90.00
_cell.angle_gamma   90.00
#
_symmetry.space_group_name_H-M   'P 1'
#
loop_
_entity.id
_entity.type
_entity.pdbx_description
1 polymer ?
#
loop_
_entity_poly.entity_id
_entity_poly.type
_entity_poly.pdbx_seq_one_letter_code
_entity_poly.pdbx_strand_id
1 'polypeptide(L)'
;GVVSILASVVLLFVWPLLFGGLVALGEAIVGLDVVGAGIYAFLNRLLIPTGLHHALNNVFWFDTIGLGDLKHFWAGETSADVSWSLGMYMSGFFPCMMFGIPGAALAMVKCAKPAKKKAAIGLVASAAICSFICGVTEPFEFAFMFLAPGLYVIYAAYCTASSP
;
A
#
# COMPACT_ATOMS: atom_id res chain seq x y z
N GLY A 1 25.47 -4.15 -20.44
CA GLY A 1 26.37 -3.07 -20.85
C GLY A 1 25.60 -1.96 -21.53
N VAL A 2 25.58 -1.94 -22.86
CA VAL A 2 24.99 -0.84 -23.66
C VAL A 2 23.48 -0.65 -23.44
N VAL A 3 22.69 -1.73 -23.37
CA VAL A 3 21.24 -1.66 -23.12
C VAL A 3 20.94 -0.99 -21.77
N SER A 4 21.70 -1.33 -20.73
CA SER A 4 21.56 -0.72 -19.39
C SER A 4 21.90 0.77 -19.42
N ILE A 5 22.94 1.17 -20.16
CA ILE A 5 23.32 2.60 -20.31
C ILE A 5 22.19 3.37 -20.99
N LEU A 6 21.64 2.85 -22.09
CA LEU A 6 20.51 3.49 -22.78
C LEU A 6 19.27 3.57 -21.88
N ALA A 7 18.95 2.50 -21.15
CA ALA A 7 17.85 2.51 -20.19
C ALA A 7 18.08 3.54 -19.07
N SER A 8 19.30 3.66 -18.52
CA SER A 8 19.65 4.67 -17.52
C SER A 8 19.50 6.09 -18.06
N VAL A 9 19.93 6.36 -19.30
CA VAL A 9 19.76 7.68 -19.95
C VAL A 9 18.27 8.03 -20.05
N VAL A 10 17.41 7.10 -20.47
CA VAL A 10 15.96 7.33 -20.51
C VAL A 10 15.41 7.58 -19.11
N LEU A 11 15.76 6.75 -18.13
CA LEU A 11 15.27 6.86 -16.76
C LEU A 11 15.72 8.15 -16.07
N LEU A 12 16.89 8.71 -16.41
CA LEU A 12 17.36 10.00 -15.89
C LEU A 12 16.39 11.14 -16.18
N PHE A 13 15.64 11.09 -17.28
CA PHE A 13 14.65 12.11 -17.62
C PHE A 13 13.23 11.71 -17.23
N VAL A 14 12.88 10.42 -17.37
CA VAL A 14 11.52 9.94 -17.10
C VAL A 14 11.23 9.85 -15.61
N TRP A 15 12.18 9.36 -14.81
CA TRP A 15 11.96 9.15 -13.38
C TRP A 15 11.70 10.45 -12.60
N PRO A 16 12.45 11.56 -12.81
CA PRO A 16 12.14 12.83 -12.14
C PRO A 16 10.73 13.35 -12.43
N LEU A 17 10.21 13.14 -13.64
CA LEU A 17 8.84 13.53 -14.00
C LEU A 17 7.80 12.69 -13.24
N LEU A 18 8.00 11.37 -13.20
CA LEU A 18 7.11 10.46 -12.48
C LEU A 18 7.12 10.72 -10.98
N PHE A 19 8.32 10.81 -10.39
CA PHE A 19 8.49 11.05 -8.96
C PHE A 19 7.99 12.44 -8.57
N GLY A 20 8.28 13.47 -9.38
CA GLY A 20 7.72 14.81 -9.19
C GLY A 20 6.19 14.83 -9.22
N GLY A 21 5.56 14.02 -10.07
CA GLY A 21 4.10 13.84 -10.05
C GLY A 21 3.58 13.22 -8.74
N LEU A 22 4.30 12.25 -8.17
CA LEU A 22 3.96 11.67 -6.86
C LEU A 22 4.14 12.68 -5.71
N VAL A 23 5.18 13.51 -5.77
CA VAL A 23 5.40 14.58 -4.80
C VAL A 23 4.29 15.63 -4.88
N ALA A 24 3.95 16.10 -6.08
CA ALA A 24 2.88 17.07 -6.29
C ALA A 24 1.52 16.52 -5.82
N LEU A 25 1.25 15.24 -6.06
CA LEU A 25 0.09 14.56 -5.48
C LEU A 25 0.12 14.57 -3.95
N GLY A 26 1.28 14.27 -3.35
CA GLY A 26 1.45 14.29 -1.90
C GLY A 26 1.17 15.65 -1.28
N GLU A 27 1.77 16.71 -1.84
CA GLU A 27 1.54 18.10 -1.45
C GLU A 27 0.07 18.52 -1.62
N ALA A 28 -0.63 17.99 -2.64
CA ALA A 28 -2.04 18.31 -2.88
C ALA A 28 -2.98 17.68 -1.84
N ILE A 29 -2.63 16.52 -1.26
CA ILE A 29 -3.52 15.78 -0.35
C ILE A 29 -3.13 15.86 1.12
N VAL A 30 -1.91 16.29 1.45
CA VAL A 30 -1.41 16.31 2.84
C VAL A 30 -2.27 17.16 3.79
N GLY A 31 -2.85 18.25 3.29
CA GLY A 31 -3.72 19.15 4.07
C GLY A 31 -5.16 18.66 4.24
N LEU A 32 -5.52 17.48 3.71
CA LEU A 32 -6.88 16.94 3.74
C LEU A 32 -7.14 15.99 4.92
N ASP A 33 -6.18 15.84 5.83
CA ASP A 33 -6.27 15.00 7.04
C ASP A 33 -6.71 13.56 6.71
N VAL A 34 -7.68 12.99 7.42
CA VAL A 34 -8.29 11.66 7.18
C VAL A 34 -8.64 11.42 5.70
N VAL A 35 -9.15 12.43 4.98
CA VAL A 35 -9.48 12.29 3.55
C VAL A 35 -8.21 12.11 2.73
N GLY A 36 -7.14 12.84 3.06
CA GLY A 36 -5.82 12.70 2.45
C GLY A 36 -5.23 11.31 2.71
N ALA A 37 -5.33 10.82 3.95
CA ALA A 37 -4.91 9.47 4.31
C ALA A 37 -5.66 8.37 3.53
N GLY A 38 -6.98 8.54 3.35
CA GLY A 38 -7.79 7.65 2.54
C GLY A 38 -7.40 7.65 1.06
N ILE A 39 -7.18 8.82 0.45
CA ILE A 39 -6.70 8.92 -0.94
C ILE A 39 -5.33 8.26 -1.09
N TYR A 40 -4.41 8.56 -0.16
CA TYR A 40 -3.09 7.97 -0.13
C TYR A 40 -3.16 6.44 -0.04
N ALA A 41 -3.92 5.88 0.89
CA ALA A 41 -4.05 4.43 1.07
C ALA A 41 -4.62 3.76 -0.20
N PHE A 42 -5.48 4.45 -0.94
CA PHE A 42 -6.15 3.93 -2.12
C PHE A 42 -5.17 3.84 -3.28
N LEU A 43 -4.48 4.95 -3.53
CA LEU A 43 -3.45 5.04 -4.55
C LEU A 43 -2.28 4.12 -4.24
N ASN A 44 -1.90 4.01 -2.97
CA ASN A 44 -0.90 3.04 -2.53
C ASN A 44 -1.24 1.65 -3.02
N ARG A 45 -2.48 1.20 -2.75
CA ARG A 45 -2.94 -0.12 -3.18
C ARG A 45 -2.95 -0.24 -4.71
N LEU A 46 -3.50 0.73 -5.42
CA LEU A 46 -3.52 0.70 -6.89
C LEU A 46 -2.13 0.67 -7.55
N LEU A 47 -1.09 1.13 -6.86
CA LEU A 47 0.29 1.15 -7.35
C LEU A 47 1.11 -0.09 -6.95
N ILE A 48 0.55 -1.05 -6.21
CA ILE A 48 1.21 -2.33 -5.90
C ILE A 48 1.60 -3.13 -7.16
N PRO A 49 0.74 -3.28 -8.18
CA PRO A 49 1.08 -4.06 -9.38
C PRO A 49 2.31 -3.57 -10.14
N THR A 50 2.66 -2.29 -9.99
CA THR A 50 3.82 -1.66 -10.63
C THR A 50 5.01 -1.45 -9.69
N GLY A 51 4.84 -1.69 -8.39
CA GLY A 51 5.83 -1.37 -7.36
C GLY A 51 5.95 0.12 -7.01
N LEU A 52 5.20 1.02 -7.67
CA LEU A 52 5.29 2.47 -7.45
C LEU A 52 4.77 2.92 -6.07
N HIS A 53 4.04 2.05 -5.37
CA HIS A 53 3.59 2.30 -4.00
C HIS A 53 4.75 2.55 -3.03
N HIS A 54 5.94 1.99 -3.25
CA HIS A 54 7.14 2.32 -2.47
C HIS A 54 7.60 3.77 -2.70
N ALA A 55 7.55 4.24 -3.95
CA ALA A 55 7.89 5.63 -4.26
C ALA A 55 6.86 6.60 -3.64
N LEU A 56 5.58 6.21 -3.61
CA LEU A 56 4.55 6.96 -2.90
C LEU A 56 4.76 6.94 -1.38
N ASN A 57 5.11 5.78 -0.77
CA ASN A 57 5.47 5.71 0.66
C ASN A 57 6.61 6.67 0.98
N ASN A 58 7.61 6.79 0.11
CA ASN A 58 8.72 7.71 0.32
C ASN A 58 8.29 9.17 0.46
N VAL A 59 7.19 9.56 -0.18
CA VAL A 59 6.65 10.92 -0.08
C VAL A 59 6.18 11.21 1.35
N PHE A 60 5.45 10.29 1.97
CA PHE A 60 4.78 10.51 3.27
C PHE A 60 5.57 10.01 4.48
N TRP A 61 6.21 8.84 4.36
CA TRP A 61 6.89 8.17 5.48
C TRP A 61 8.25 8.80 5.75
N PHE A 62 8.87 9.38 4.74
CA PHE A 62 10.12 10.12 4.85
C PHE A 62 9.86 11.61 4.64
N ASP A 63 10.92 12.39 4.78
CA ASP A 63 10.86 13.86 4.86
C ASP A 63 10.74 14.55 3.50
N THR A 64 10.12 13.89 2.52
CA THR A 64 10.09 14.39 1.12
C THR A 64 9.18 15.61 0.97
N ILE A 65 8.10 15.69 1.73
CA ILE A 65 7.15 16.83 1.75
C ILE A 65 7.04 17.48 3.15
N GLY A 66 8.00 17.24 4.05
CA GLY A 66 8.00 17.80 5.40
C GLY A 66 7.11 17.09 6.43
N LEU A 67 6.70 15.83 6.15
CA LEU A 67 6.04 14.96 7.13
C LEU A 67 7.06 14.04 7.81
N GLY A 68 7.50 12.97 7.14
CA GLY A 68 8.45 12.03 7.75
C GLY A 68 7.85 11.15 8.85
N ASP A 69 6.64 10.61 8.66
CA ASP A 69 5.93 9.79 9.66
C ASP A 69 6.84 8.69 10.27
N LEU A 70 7.56 7.95 9.44
CA LEU A 70 8.45 6.87 9.89
C LEU A 70 9.71 7.41 10.59
N LYS A 71 10.25 8.53 10.10
CA LYS A 71 11.44 9.19 10.65
C LYS A 71 11.17 9.66 12.09
N HIS A 72 10.07 10.38 12.30
CA HIS A 72 9.67 10.88 13.62
C HIS A 72 9.24 9.72 14.55
N PHE A 73 8.52 8.72 14.04
CA PHE A 73 8.18 7.53 14.81
C PHE A 73 9.43 6.77 15.32
N TRP A 74 10.45 6.58 14.48
CA TRP A 74 11.70 5.94 14.91
C TRP A 74 12.53 6.79 15.87
N ALA A 75 12.35 8.11 15.86
CA ALA A 75 12.93 9.00 16.86
C ALA A 75 12.21 8.93 18.22
N GLY A 76 11.09 8.21 18.32
CA GLY A 76 10.27 8.10 19.53
C GLY A 76 9.35 9.29 19.76
N GLU A 77 9.16 10.12 18.73
CA GLU A 77 8.25 11.27 18.76
C GLU A 77 6.79 10.80 18.65
N THR A 78 5.88 11.68 19.05
CA THR A 78 4.43 11.47 19.05
C THR A 78 3.72 12.61 18.34
N SER A 79 2.40 12.52 18.16
CA SER A 79 1.60 13.63 17.64
C SER A 79 1.63 14.89 18.52
N ALA A 80 2.26 14.86 19.71
CA ALA A 80 2.50 16.03 20.53
C ALA A 80 3.75 16.83 20.08
N ASP A 81 4.64 16.22 19.32
CA ASP A 81 5.94 16.78 18.92
C ASP A 81 5.91 17.38 17.51
N VAL A 82 4.85 17.09 16.73
CA VAL A 82 4.67 17.51 15.33
C VAL A 82 3.31 18.20 15.13
N SER A 83 3.15 18.93 14.02
CA SER A 83 1.93 19.69 13.72
C SER A 83 0.81 18.89 13.03
N TRP A 84 1.04 17.59 12.77
CA TRP A 84 0.09 16.68 12.13
C TRP A 84 -0.16 15.44 12.99
N SER A 85 -1.10 14.59 12.59
CA SER A 85 -1.33 13.30 13.23
C SER A 85 -0.23 12.31 12.84
N LEU A 86 0.76 12.12 13.71
CA LEU A 86 1.92 11.28 13.43
C LEU A 86 1.51 9.82 13.18
N GLY A 87 1.96 9.27 12.06
CA GLY A 87 1.71 7.89 11.68
C GLY A 87 0.32 7.66 11.06
N MET A 88 -0.44 8.71 10.75
CA MET A 88 -1.73 8.59 10.05
C MET A 88 -1.57 7.90 8.69
N TYR A 89 -0.50 8.21 7.94
CA TYR A 89 -0.22 7.60 6.62
C TYR A 89 0.48 6.24 6.72
N MET A 90 0.68 5.72 7.93
CA MET A 90 1.25 4.39 8.17
C MET A 90 0.24 3.44 8.81
N SER A 91 -0.38 3.88 9.90
CA SER A 91 -1.26 3.07 10.73
C SER A 91 -2.56 2.69 10.03
N GLY A 92 -3.01 3.50 9.07
CA GLY A 92 -4.22 3.24 8.28
C GLY A 92 -4.21 1.93 7.49
N PHE A 93 -3.04 1.32 7.27
CA PHE A 93 -2.94 0.02 6.60
C PHE A 93 -3.18 -1.18 7.51
N PHE A 94 -2.86 -1.06 8.81
CA PHE A 94 -2.86 -2.20 9.73
C PHE A 94 -4.24 -2.88 9.87
N PRO A 95 -5.37 -2.15 9.98
CA PRO A 95 -6.68 -2.79 10.05
C PRO A 95 -6.98 -3.69 8.84
N CYS A 96 -6.67 -3.23 7.62
CA CYS A 96 -6.82 -4.04 6.42
C CYS A 96 -5.85 -5.24 6.41
N MET A 97 -4.58 -5.05 6.80
CA MET A 97 -3.58 -6.12 6.82
C MET A 97 -3.88 -7.21 7.85
N MET A 98 -4.33 -6.82 9.04
CA MET A 98 -4.57 -7.71 10.18
C MET A 98 -5.97 -8.31 10.19
N PHE A 99 -6.98 -7.64 9.64
CA PHE A 99 -8.37 -8.13 9.75
C PHE A 99 -9.07 -8.20 8.40
N GLY A 100 -8.84 -7.22 7.51
CA GLY A 100 -9.39 -7.21 6.17
C GLY A 100 -8.95 -8.41 5.32
N ILE A 101 -7.64 -8.62 5.20
CA ILE A 101 -7.07 -9.72 4.41
C ILE A 101 -7.43 -11.10 4.97
N PRO A 102 -7.30 -11.37 6.29
CA PRO A 102 -7.78 -12.64 6.84
C PRO A 102 -9.28 -12.87 6.61
N GLY A 103 -10.11 -11.83 6.71
CA GLY A 103 -11.53 -11.91 6.37
C GLY A 103 -11.76 -12.27 4.90
N ALA A 104 -11.06 -11.60 3.99
CA ALA A 104 -11.12 -11.87 2.55
C ALA A 104 -10.62 -13.28 2.21
N ALA A 105 -9.55 -13.75 2.86
CA ALA A 105 -9.04 -15.10 2.71
C ALA A 105 -10.07 -16.16 3.15
N LEU A 106 -10.76 -15.95 4.27
CA LEU A 106 -11.84 -16.82 4.71
C LEU A 106 -12.99 -16.85 3.69
N ALA A 107 -13.35 -15.71 3.11
CA ALA A 107 -14.36 -15.63 2.06
C ALA A 107 -13.93 -16.43 0.80
N MET A 108 -12.67 -16.29 0.36
CA MET A 108 -12.12 -17.05 -0.76
C MET A 108 -12.13 -18.57 -0.48
N VAL A 109 -11.79 -19.00 0.74
CA VAL A 109 -11.88 -20.41 1.15
C VAL A 109 -13.32 -20.91 1.13
N LYS A 110 -14.29 -20.08 1.56
CA LYS A 110 -15.71 -20.44 1.58
C LYS A 110 -16.28 -20.63 0.17
N CYS A 111 -15.84 -19.79 -0.77
CA CYS A 111 -16.27 -19.84 -2.18
C CYS A 111 -15.47 -20.83 -3.04
N ALA A 112 -14.39 -21.42 -2.51
CA ALA A 112 -13.57 -22.36 -3.27
C ALA A 112 -14.33 -23.64 -3.64
N LYS A 113 -14.17 -24.09 -4.90
CA LYS A 113 -14.74 -25.35 -5.39
C LYS A 113 -14.26 -26.52 -4.52
N PRO A 114 -15.13 -27.51 -4.17
CA PRO A 114 -14.76 -28.61 -3.29
C PRO A 114 -13.46 -29.35 -3.69
N ALA A 115 -13.30 -29.59 -5.00
CA ALA A 115 -12.11 -30.26 -5.56
C ALA A 115 -10.79 -29.50 -5.39
N LYS A 116 -10.83 -28.18 -5.14
CA LYS A 116 -9.65 -27.31 -4.99
C LYS A 116 -9.53 -26.69 -3.60
N LYS A 117 -10.47 -26.97 -2.70
CA LYS A 117 -10.58 -26.32 -1.39
C LYS A 117 -9.34 -26.49 -0.51
N LYS A 118 -8.74 -27.68 -0.50
CA LYS A 118 -7.50 -27.95 0.27
C LYS A 118 -6.33 -27.08 -0.20
N ALA A 119 -6.16 -26.94 -1.52
CA ALA A 119 -5.12 -26.08 -2.09
C ALA A 119 -5.41 -24.59 -1.83
N ALA A 120 -6.67 -24.17 -1.99
CA ALA A 120 -7.09 -22.80 -1.69
C ALA A 120 -6.76 -22.44 -0.24
N ILE A 121 -7.16 -23.28 0.74
CA ILE A 121 -6.86 -23.06 2.16
C ILE A 121 -5.35 -22.85 2.37
N GLY A 122 -4.50 -23.74 1.84
CA GLY A 122 -3.06 -23.62 2.02
C GLY A 122 -2.50 -22.28 1.50
N LEU A 123 -2.90 -21.88 0.29
CA LEU A 123 -2.41 -20.67 -0.36
C LEU A 123 -2.90 -19.40 0.35
N VAL A 124 -4.23 -19.23 0.50
CA VAL A 124 -4.76 -17.97 1.06
C VAL A 124 -4.56 -17.87 2.58
N ALA A 125 -4.53 -18.98 3.32
CA ALA A 125 -4.23 -18.92 4.76
C ALA A 125 -2.77 -18.53 5.01
N SER A 126 -1.81 -19.07 4.25
CA SER A 126 -0.41 -18.67 4.37
C SER A 126 -0.22 -17.18 4.05
N ALA A 127 -0.89 -16.69 3.00
CA ALA A 127 -0.85 -15.28 2.64
C ALA A 127 -1.49 -14.39 3.71
N ALA A 128 -2.62 -14.82 4.29
CA ALA A 128 -3.28 -14.10 5.38
C ALA A 128 -2.43 -14.03 6.66
N ILE A 129 -1.73 -15.11 7.02
CA ILE A 129 -0.81 -15.13 8.16
C ILE A 129 0.38 -14.20 7.91
N CYS A 130 0.94 -14.22 6.70
CA CYS A 130 2.02 -13.31 6.30
C CYS A 130 1.59 -11.84 6.41
N SER A 131 0.39 -11.52 5.91
CA SER A 131 -0.18 -10.18 6.04
C SER A 131 -0.40 -9.77 7.50
N PHE A 132 -0.93 -10.68 8.33
CA PHE A 132 -1.21 -10.40 9.73
C PHE A 132 0.06 -10.10 10.54
N ILE A 133 1.09 -10.91 10.35
CA ILE A 133 2.31 -10.86 11.18
C ILE A 133 3.31 -9.85 10.63
N CYS A 134 3.52 -9.86 9.30
CA CYS A 134 4.58 -9.09 8.66
C CYS A 134 4.07 -7.79 8.02
N GLY A 135 2.76 -7.61 7.87
CA GLY A 135 2.19 -6.48 7.12
C GLY A 135 2.38 -6.59 5.60
N VAL A 136 2.85 -7.73 5.09
CA VAL A 136 3.10 -7.95 3.65
C VAL A 136 1.84 -8.53 3.00
N THR A 137 1.28 -7.83 2.04
CA THR A 137 -0.05 -8.10 1.47
C THR A 137 -0.01 -8.76 0.09
N GLU A 138 1.11 -8.64 -0.59
CA GLU A 138 1.33 -9.02 -1.98
C GLU A 138 1.06 -10.51 -2.24
N PRO A 139 1.45 -11.47 -1.38
CA PRO A 139 1.11 -12.88 -1.59
C PRO A 139 -0.40 -13.14 -1.68
N PHE A 140 -1.21 -12.32 -1.00
CA PHE A 140 -2.67 -12.42 -1.05
C PHE A 140 -3.22 -11.72 -2.29
N GLU A 141 -2.80 -10.48 -2.53
CA GLU A 141 -3.33 -9.66 -3.61
C GLU A 141 -2.97 -10.18 -5.00
N PHE A 142 -1.76 -10.73 -5.17
CA PHE A 142 -1.31 -11.31 -6.43
C PHE A 142 -2.14 -12.52 -6.85
N ALA A 143 -2.85 -13.17 -5.91
CA ALA A 143 -3.74 -14.28 -6.22
C ALA A 143 -4.97 -13.87 -7.06
N PHE A 144 -5.35 -12.59 -7.07
CA PHE A 144 -6.56 -12.14 -7.79
C PHE A 144 -6.43 -10.82 -8.55
N MET A 145 -5.46 -9.95 -8.27
CA MET A 145 -5.42 -8.60 -8.86
C MET A 145 -5.39 -8.58 -10.39
N PHE A 146 -4.64 -9.50 -11.00
CA PHE A 146 -4.54 -9.62 -12.46
C PHE A 146 -5.68 -10.45 -13.07
N LEU A 147 -6.32 -11.29 -12.26
CA LEU A 147 -7.43 -12.15 -12.68
C LEU A 147 -8.76 -11.40 -12.68
N ALA A 148 -8.98 -10.56 -11.67
CA ALA A 148 -10.20 -9.78 -11.49
C ALA A 148 -9.86 -8.32 -11.11
N PRO A 149 -9.42 -7.48 -12.07
CA PRO A 149 -9.01 -6.11 -11.78
C PRO A 149 -10.10 -5.26 -11.12
N GLY A 150 -11.37 -5.44 -11.51
CA GLY A 150 -12.48 -4.74 -10.87
C GLY A 150 -12.64 -5.09 -9.38
N LEU A 151 -12.41 -6.36 -9.01
CA LEU A 151 -12.41 -6.78 -7.60
C LEU A 151 -11.24 -6.15 -6.84
N TYR A 152 -10.09 -5.95 -7.50
CA TYR A 152 -8.94 -5.29 -6.90
C TYR A 152 -9.20 -3.82 -6.57
N VAL A 153 -9.89 -3.09 -7.45
CA VAL A 153 -10.30 -1.71 -7.18
C VAL A 153 -11.26 -1.63 -5.99
N ILE A 154 -12.23 -2.55 -5.90
CA ILE A 154 -13.14 -2.64 -4.75
C ILE A 154 -12.37 -2.98 -3.47
N TYR A 155 -11.42 -3.91 -3.55
CA TYR A 155 -10.55 -4.28 -2.43
C TYR A 155 -9.71 -3.09 -1.95
N ALA A 156 -9.13 -2.32 -2.86
CA ALA A 156 -8.39 -1.11 -2.55
C ALA A 156 -9.27 -0.09 -1.80
N ALA A 157 -10.48 0.16 -2.30
CA ALA A 157 -11.44 1.06 -1.66
C ALA A 157 -11.93 0.55 -0.28
N TYR A 158 -12.06 -0.77 -0.10
CA TYR A 158 -12.40 -1.35 1.20
C TYR A 158 -11.25 -1.14 2.21
N CYS A 159 -10.02 -1.41 1.80
CA CYS A 159 -8.86 -1.22 2.66
C CYS A 159 -8.65 0.25 3.05
N THR A 160 -9.06 1.20 2.21
CA THR A 160 -9.01 2.63 2.55
C THR A 160 -10.11 3.06 3.51
N ALA A 161 -11.30 2.49 3.41
CA ALA A 161 -12.39 2.78 4.34
C ALA A 161 -12.10 2.27 5.77
N SER A 162 -11.10 1.41 5.93
CA SER A 162 -10.63 0.92 7.22
C SER A 162 -9.51 1.77 7.84
N SER A 163 -9.03 2.80 7.13
CA SER A 163 -8.09 3.79 7.65
C SER A 163 -8.84 4.86 8.47
N PRO A 164 -8.33 5.27 9.64
CA PRO A 164 -8.98 6.22 10.55
C PRO A 164 -9.09 7.63 9.98
#